data_AF-A0A2A5FSU4-F1
#
_entry.id   AF-A0A2A5FSU4-F1
#
_cell.length_a   1.000
_cell.length_b   1.000
_cell.length_c   1.000
_cell.angle_alpha   90.00
_cell.angle_beta   90.00
_cell.angle_gamma   90.00
#
_symmetry.space_group_name_H-M   'P 1'
#
loop_
_entity.id
_entity.type
_entity.pdbx_description
1 polymer ?
#
loop_
_entity_poly.entity_id
_entity_poly.type
_entity_poly.pdbx_seq_one_letter_code
_entity_poly.pdbx_strand_id
1 'polypeptide(L)'
;MLLQRNALFIALLFATTCFAQEEAKLNHGYVTVGLGYGITSFKGDLGVAQEQPSFNNFRGSFNFSLERRFGKILGVSLFGVFGKMEQSERSIQSNLNFQSKINQFGLNISSHLDMKPGAAFAPYAMVGVSLLSFTTFGDLQDANGKTYYYWQSNGPYQGQIYDLPEFDENGNYLKENETKSTILRRDYEYETEYIKGSGLVFPLTFGLKFKMSEFLQARLYATYNLTLTDEIDNYIANSNNDSYYYAAMSLNYTVGKKYVSPAEQVYEDIDFTSIFKEDVDGDGVLDADDLCSHTPKGVQIDKFGCPLDDDGDGVPNYLDKEANTVSNAVVNRYGVTLTDEDIAKLRMMRDSVFAERVSKFYEAPTPETLGEIDTQVAQKQNQSNLTSAIPKKFHFADFNNDGIIQSSEITNAIDGFFDGEFDVTVSTIMEMIDFFFEQ
;
A
#
# COMPACT_ATOMS: atom_id res chain seq x y z
N MET A 1 -32.30 16.96 -22.63
CA MET A 1 -31.61 15.66 -22.57
C MET A 1 -30.09 15.77 -22.37
N LEU A 2 -29.40 16.83 -22.81
CA LEU A 2 -27.95 17.03 -22.54
C LEU A 2 -27.62 17.48 -21.09
N LEU A 3 -28.51 18.22 -20.41
CA LEU A 3 -28.28 18.67 -19.03
C LEU A 3 -28.33 17.55 -17.97
N GLN A 4 -29.06 16.46 -18.23
CA GLN A 4 -29.09 15.30 -17.32
C GLN A 4 -27.83 14.41 -17.43
N ARG A 5 -27.10 14.44 -18.56
CA ARG A 5 -25.85 13.67 -18.75
C ARG A 5 -24.65 14.29 -18.02
N ASN A 6 -24.62 15.61 -17.85
CA ASN A 6 -23.54 16.30 -17.13
C ASN A 6 -23.69 16.22 -15.61
N ALA A 7 -24.92 16.12 -15.10
CA ALA A 7 -25.18 15.93 -13.67
C ALA A 7 -24.69 14.55 -13.17
N LEU A 8 -24.76 13.52 -14.01
CA LEU A 8 -24.30 12.16 -13.65
C LEU A 8 -22.77 12.07 -13.52
N PHE A 9 -22.03 12.82 -14.33
CA PHE A 9 -20.55 12.88 -14.27
C PHE A 9 -20.06 13.68 -13.06
N ILE A 10 -20.74 14.77 -12.73
CA ILE A 10 -20.43 15.57 -11.53
C ILE A 10 -20.83 14.81 -10.26
N ALA A 11 -21.94 14.06 -10.29
CA ALA A 11 -22.34 13.17 -9.21
C ALA A 11 -21.37 11.99 -9.01
N LEU A 12 -20.76 11.45 -10.09
CA LEU A 12 -19.72 10.43 -9.98
C LEU A 12 -18.43 10.99 -9.34
N LEU A 13 -18.05 12.22 -9.70
CA LEU A 13 -16.90 12.93 -9.11
C LEU A 13 -17.12 13.22 -7.62
N PHE A 14 -18.33 13.64 -7.22
CA PHE A 14 -18.67 13.87 -5.81
C PHE A 14 -18.92 12.59 -5.00
N ALA A 15 -19.32 11.49 -5.64
CA ALA A 15 -19.40 10.19 -4.96
C ALA A 15 -18.00 9.64 -4.61
N THR A 16 -16.99 9.90 -5.45
CA THR A 16 -15.61 9.46 -5.17
C THR A 16 -14.91 10.22 -4.04
N THR A 17 -15.30 11.47 -3.77
CA THR A 17 -14.73 12.22 -2.63
C THR A 17 -15.27 11.75 -1.29
N CYS A 18 -16.50 11.23 -1.24
CA CYS A 18 -17.10 10.69 -0.01
C CYS A 18 -16.48 9.33 0.38
N PHE A 19 -16.13 8.49 -0.60
CA PHE A 19 -15.40 7.24 -0.34
C PHE A 19 -13.90 7.42 -0.06
N ALA A 20 -13.34 8.62 -0.28
CA ALA A 20 -11.93 8.89 -0.01
C ALA A 20 -11.64 9.13 1.48
N GLN A 21 -12.65 9.41 2.31
CA GLN A 21 -12.47 9.79 3.71
C GLN A 21 -12.30 8.59 4.65
N GLU A 22 -12.70 7.38 4.24
CA GLU A 22 -12.74 6.20 5.12
C GLU A 22 -11.67 5.13 4.80
N GLU A 23 -11.00 5.21 3.65
CA GLU A 23 -9.96 4.25 3.23
C GLU A 23 -8.53 4.83 3.12
N ALA A 24 -8.28 6.00 3.72
CA ALA A 24 -6.97 6.65 3.72
C ALA A 24 -5.95 5.97 4.65
N LYS A 25 -5.74 4.65 4.49
CA LYS A 25 -4.52 3.94 4.93
C LYS A 25 -3.62 3.66 3.74
N LEU A 26 -3.45 4.67 2.87
CA LEU A 26 -2.42 4.66 1.84
C LEU A 26 -1.39 5.70 2.25
N ASN A 27 -0.22 5.23 2.68
CA ASN A 27 1.09 5.79 2.36
C ASN A 27 1.01 7.26 1.88
N HIS A 28 0.90 8.21 2.81
CA HIS A 28 0.77 9.63 2.51
C HIS A 28 2.12 10.16 1.97
N GLY A 29 2.10 10.78 0.79
CA GLY A 29 3.20 11.66 0.34
C GLY A 29 4.25 11.05 -0.59
N TYR A 30 3.90 10.06 -1.41
CA TYR A 30 4.86 9.50 -2.36
C TYR A 30 4.83 10.22 -3.70
N VAL A 31 5.99 10.76 -4.09
CA VAL A 31 6.24 11.20 -5.45
C VAL A 31 6.86 10.03 -6.20
N THR A 32 6.22 9.65 -7.30
CA THR A 32 6.73 8.62 -8.22
C THR A 32 7.44 9.31 -9.36
N VAL A 33 8.72 8.99 -9.52
CA VAL A 33 9.56 9.45 -10.62
C VAL A 33 9.61 8.34 -11.66
N GLY A 34 9.18 8.65 -12.87
CA GLY A 34 9.21 7.75 -14.02
C GLY A 34 10.20 8.25 -15.07
N LEU A 35 10.99 7.33 -15.60
CA LEU A 35 11.83 7.55 -16.79
C LEU A 35 11.56 6.42 -17.77
N GLY A 36 11.44 6.75 -19.05
CA GLY A 36 11.08 5.76 -20.04
C GLY A 36 11.55 6.09 -21.44
N TYR A 37 11.36 5.11 -22.30
CA TYR A 37 11.58 5.21 -23.73
C TYR A 37 10.35 4.69 -24.45
N GLY A 38 10.02 5.33 -25.55
CA GLY A 38 8.87 4.99 -26.37
C GLY A 38 9.11 5.28 -27.83
N ILE A 39 8.10 4.96 -28.62
CA ILE A 39 8.05 5.15 -30.05
C ILE A 39 6.83 5.98 -30.41
N THR A 40 7.01 6.92 -31.33
CA THR A 40 5.96 7.78 -31.87
C THR A 40 5.63 7.35 -33.30
N SER A 41 4.36 7.49 -33.68
CA SER A 41 3.86 7.30 -35.04
C SER A 41 2.90 8.43 -35.38
N PHE A 42 3.20 9.16 -36.44
CA PHE A 42 2.34 10.24 -36.92
C PHE A 42 1.06 9.70 -37.58
N LYS A 43 0.00 10.51 -37.52
CA LYS A 43 -1.27 10.28 -38.20
C LYS A 43 -1.93 11.64 -38.50
N GLY A 44 -1.67 12.15 -39.70
CA GLY A 44 -2.24 13.39 -40.22
C GLY A 44 -2.66 13.21 -41.68
N ASP A 45 -2.63 14.31 -42.42
CA ASP A 45 -3.07 14.36 -43.82
C ASP A 45 -2.01 13.82 -44.78
N LEU A 46 -0.74 13.85 -44.39
CA LEU A 46 0.33 13.11 -45.06
C LEU A 46 0.19 11.60 -44.84
N GLY A 47 0.42 10.78 -45.88
CA GLY A 47 0.37 9.30 -45.89
C GLY A 47 -0.98 8.68 -46.21
N VAL A 48 -1.97 9.47 -46.66
CA VAL A 48 -3.32 8.98 -47.02
C VAL A 48 -3.35 8.34 -48.42
N ALA A 49 -2.40 8.67 -49.31
CA ALA A 49 -2.43 8.25 -50.71
C ALA A 49 -2.12 6.76 -50.97
N GLN A 50 -1.58 6.04 -50.00
CA GLN A 50 -1.51 4.59 -50.00
C GLN A 50 -1.83 4.14 -48.59
N GLU A 51 -2.62 3.08 -48.43
CA GLU A 51 -2.87 2.39 -47.16
C GLU A 51 -1.57 1.77 -46.57
N GLN A 52 -0.50 2.55 -46.47
CA GLN A 52 0.78 2.16 -45.92
C GLN A 52 0.59 1.92 -44.43
N PRO A 53 0.97 0.75 -43.91
CA PRO A 53 0.89 0.49 -42.49
C PRO A 53 1.70 1.56 -41.75
N SER A 54 1.08 2.27 -40.80
CA SER A 54 1.70 3.34 -40.00
C SER A 54 2.91 2.87 -39.14
N PHE A 55 3.35 1.62 -39.30
CA PHE A 55 4.35 0.94 -38.48
C PHE A 55 5.79 1.05 -39.02
N ASN A 56 6.02 1.60 -40.20
CA ASN A 56 7.39 1.75 -40.76
C ASN A 56 8.16 2.97 -40.25
N ASN A 57 7.46 3.97 -39.69
CA ASN A 57 8.03 5.30 -39.40
C ASN A 57 8.17 5.56 -37.90
N PHE A 58 8.37 4.52 -37.09
CA PHE A 58 8.53 4.69 -35.65
C PHE A 58 9.79 5.47 -35.31
N ARG A 59 9.66 6.45 -34.42
CA ARG A 59 10.80 7.22 -33.93
C ARG A 59 10.90 7.17 -32.42
N GLY A 60 12.12 6.92 -31.97
CA GLY A 60 12.46 6.86 -30.56
C GLY A 60 12.21 8.18 -29.85
N SER A 61 11.60 8.10 -28.67
CA SER A 61 11.32 9.25 -27.81
C SER A 61 11.60 8.89 -26.35
N PHE A 62 12.21 9.82 -25.63
CA PHE A 62 12.42 9.72 -24.19
C PHE A 62 11.28 10.39 -23.45
N ASN A 63 10.87 9.81 -22.32
CA ASN A 63 9.87 10.42 -21.45
C ASN A 63 10.33 10.46 -20.00
N PHE A 64 9.87 11.47 -19.29
CA PHE A 64 9.92 11.54 -17.85
C PHE A 64 8.54 11.87 -17.29
N SER A 65 8.27 11.41 -16.07
CA SER A 65 7.03 11.71 -15.37
C SER A 65 7.28 11.88 -13.87
N LEU A 66 6.60 12.83 -13.26
CA LEU A 66 6.54 13.05 -11.82
C LEU A 66 5.08 12.95 -11.40
N GLU A 67 4.70 11.86 -10.75
CA GLU A 67 3.33 11.57 -10.36
C GLU A 67 3.17 11.60 -8.85
N ARG A 68 2.13 12.28 -8.38
CA ARG A 68 1.66 12.20 -7.01
C ARG A 68 0.28 11.53 -6.99
N ARG A 69 0.15 10.44 -6.25
CA ARG A 69 -1.12 9.72 -6.08
C ARG A 69 -1.90 10.27 -4.88
N PHE A 70 -3.22 10.32 -5.02
CA PHE A 70 -4.18 10.71 -3.99
C PHE A 70 -5.14 9.54 -3.77
N GLY A 71 -4.91 8.79 -2.69
CA GLY A 71 -5.62 7.55 -2.43
C GLY A 71 -5.23 6.43 -3.41
N LYS A 72 -6.10 5.42 -3.53
CA LYS A 72 -5.85 4.22 -4.36
C LYS A 72 -6.10 4.45 -5.84
N ILE A 73 -7.02 5.35 -6.19
CA ILE A 73 -7.53 5.42 -7.56
C ILE A 73 -6.93 6.59 -8.32
N LEU A 74 -6.82 7.78 -7.72
CA LEU A 74 -6.49 9.00 -8.46
C LEU A 74 -5.02 9.39 -8.30
N GLY A 75 -4.47 10.05 -9.32
CA GLY A 75 -3.16 10.67 -9.26
C GLY A 75 -3.02 11.81 -10.25
N VAL A 76 -2.15 12.76 -9.94
CA VAL A 76 -1.80 13.87 -10.83
C VAL A 76 -0.34 13.74 -11.20
N SER A 77 -0.02 13.85 -12.48
CA SER A 77 1.35 13.74 -12.97
C SER A 77 1.75 14.89 -13.87
N LEU A 78 2.93 15.45 -13.62
CA LEU A 78 3.67 16.24 -14.59
C LEU A 78 4.44 15.28 -15.49
N PHE A 79 4.45 15.51 -16.80
CA PHE A 79 5.20 14.68 -17.73
C PHE A 79 5.87 15.52 -18.81
N GLY A 80 6.92 14.97 -19.40
CA GLY A 80 7.47 15.47 -20.65
C GLY A 80 7.95 14.37 -21.57
N VAL A 81 7.82 14.60 -22.87
CA VAL A 81 8.21 13.68 -23.94
C VAL A 81 9.10 14.45 -24.91
N PHE A 82 10.26 13.88 -25.22
CA PHE A 82 11.22 14.44 -26.16
C PHE A 82 11.55 13.41 -27.21
N GLY A 83 11.47 13.79 -28.47
CA GLY A 83 11.76 12.83 -29.53
C GLY A 83 11.61 13.42 -30.91
N LYS A 84 11.35 12.53 -31.84
CA LYS A 84 11.11 12.87 -33.24
C LYS A 84 9.84 12.18 -33.70
N MET A 85 9.24 12.71 -34.74
CA MET A 85 8.22 12.04 -35.54
C MET A 85 8.63 12.16 -36.99
N GLU A 86 8.29 11.18 -37.80
CA GLU A 86 8.50 11.31 -39.23
C GLU A 86 7.37 10.66 -39.99
N GLN A 87 7.22 11.11 -41.22
CA GLN A 87 6.45 10.38 -42.21
C GLN A 87 7.08 10.58 -43.57
N SER A 88 7.05 9.53 -44.38
CA SER A 88 7.34 9.64 -45.80
C SER A 88 6.16 9.07 -46.59
N GLU A 89 5.72 9.84 -47.57
CA GLU A 89 4.73 9.43 -48.55
C GLU A 89 5.40 9.38 -49.91
N ARG A 90 5.19 8.26 -50.62
CA ARG A 90 5.58 8.13 -52.02
C ARG A 90 4.43 7.51 -52.79
N SER A 91 3.71 8.33 -53.54
CA SER A 91 2.71 7.89 -54.51
C SER A 91 3.19 8.23 -55.92
N ILE A 92 2.29 8.19 -56.91
CA ILE A 92 2.54 8.66 -58.28
C ILE A 92 2.34 10.18 -58.38
N GLN A 93 1.54 10.76 -57.48
CA GLN A 93 1.11 12.16 -57.50
C GLN A 93 1.76 13.01 -56.41
N SER A 94 2.36 12.37 -55.41
CA SER A 94 2.92 13.03 -54.22
C SER A 94 4.19 12.29 -53.79
N ASN A 95 5.20 13.05 -53.36
CA ASN A 95 6.42 12.52 -52.78
C ASN A 95 6.92 13.44 -51.67
N LEU A 96 6.16 13.45 -50.57
CA LEU A 96 6.39 14.34 -49.44
C LEU A 96 7.07 13.56 -48.31
N ASN A 97 7.99 14.20 -47.62
CA ASN A 97 8.61 13.65 -46.41
C ASN A 97 8.72 14.76 -45.38
N PHE A 98 8.68 14.37 -44.11
CA PHE A 98 9.01 15.28 -43.04
C PHE A 98 9.58 14.53 -41.85
N GLN A 99 10.40 15.25 -41.08
CA GLN A 99 10.80 14.85 -39.74
C GLN A 99 10.62 16.03 -38.79
N SER A 100 9.80 15.84 -37.76
CA SER A 100 9.53 16.86 -36.76
C SER A 100 10.19 16.48 -35.44
N LYS A 101 11.11 17.33 -34.96
CA LYS A 101 11.63 17.22 -33.59
C LYS A 101 10.57 17.74 -32.65
N ILE A 102 10.19 16.96 -31.65
CA ILE A 102 9.09 17.29 -30.73
C ILE A 102 9.54 17.35 -29.27
N ASN A 103 9.03 18.37 -28.58
CA ASN A 103 9.15 18.54 -27.14
C ASN A 103 7.76 18.80 -26.57
N GLN A 104 7.26 17.88 -25.76
CA GLN A 104 5.92 17.95 -25.16
C GLN A 104 6.06 18.04 -23.64
N PHE A 105 5.33 18.95 -23.01
CA PHE A 105 5.24 19.06 -21.55
C PHE A 105 3.80 19.26 -21.12
N GLY A 106 3.36 18.56 -20.08
CA GLY A 106 1.98 18.68 -19.66
C GLY A 106 1.64 18.05 -18.33
N LEU A 107 0.36 18.12 -18.01
CA LEU A 107 -0.24 17.57 -16.80
C LEU A 107 -1.24 16.50 -17.21
N ASN A 108 -1.20 15.35 -16.53
CA ASN A 108 -2.22 14.33 -16.63
C ASN A 108 -2.91 14.10 -15.29
N ILE A 109 -4.19 13.78 -15.36
CA ILE A 109 -4.95 13.14 -14.30
C ILE A 109 -4.98 11.66 -14.64
N SER A 110 -4.62 10.83 -13.67
CA SER A 110 -4.53 9.37 -13.80
C SER A 110 -5.56 8.69 -12.90
N SER A 111 -6.13 7.62 -13.41
CA SER A 111 -6.99 6.69 -12.68
C SER A 111 -6.37 5.30 -12.73
N HIS A 112 -6.09 4.73 -11.56
CA HIS A 112 -5.44 3.44 -11.37
C HIS A 112 -6.43 2.43 -10.83
N LEU A 113 -6.52 1.28 -11.49
CA LEU A 113 -7.35 0.16 -11.05
C LEU A 113 -6.44 -0.86 -10.36
N ASP A 114 -6.01 -0.53 -9.14
CA ASP A 114 -5.17 -1.42 -8.33
C ASP A 114 -5.97 -2.68 -7.95
N MET A 115 -5.65 -3.81 -8.59
CA MET A 115 -6.29 -5.10 -8.37
C MET A 115 -5.86 -5.73 -7.04
N LYS A 116 -6.58 -6.78 -6.60
CA LYS A 116 -6.33 -7.50 -5.35
C LYS A 116 -4.86 -8.01 -5.22
N PRO A 117 -4.38 -8.27 -4.00
CA PRO A 117 -3.05 -8.85 -3.78
C PRO A 117 -2.84 -10.12 -4.61
N GLY A 118 -1.75 -10.18 -5.37
CA GLY A 118 -1.42 -11.32 -6.25
C GLY A 118 -1.66 -11.09 -7.76
N ALA A 119 -2.27 -9.97 -8.17
CA ALA A 119 -2.37 -9.62 -9.58
C ALA A 119 -0.99 -9.26 -10.19
N ALA A 120 -0.65 -9.85 -11.34
CA ALA A 120 0.62 -9.61 -12.02
C ALA A 120 0.75 -8.19 -12.60
N PHE A 121 -0.39 -7.57 -12.93
CA PHE A 121 -0.45 -6.21 -13.47
C PHE A 121 -1.73 -5.50 -13.02
N ALA A 122 -1.71 -4.17 -13.07
CA ALA A 122 -2.86 -3.31 -12.80
C ALA A 122 -3.08 -2.33 -13.97
N PRO A 123 -4.27 -2.29 -14.58
CA PRO A 123 -4.56 -1.32 -15.63
C PRO A 123 -4.70 0.09 -15.05
N TYR A 124 -4.34 1.09 -15.85
CA TYR A 124 -4.54 2.50 -15.54
C TYR A 124 -4.84 3.29 -16.81
N ALA A 125 -5.51 4.42 -16.65
CA ALA A 125 -5.77 5.37 -17.72
C ALA A 125 -5.34 6.76 -17.29
N MET A 126 -4.92 7.59 -18.23
CA MET A 126 -4.59 9.00 -17.97
C MET A 126 -5.20 9.87 -19.05
N VAL A 127 -5.67 11.04 -18.64
CA VAL A 127 -6.13 12.10 -19.56
C VAL A 127 -5.50 13.40 -19.12
N GLY A 128 -5.14 14.26 -20.06
CA GLY A 128 -4.43 15.47 -19.70
C GLY A 128 -4.43 16.55 -20.76
N VAL A 129 -3.59 17.54 -20.49
CA VAL A 129 -3.34 18.68 -21.36
C VAL A 129 -1.84 18.94 -21.40
N SER A 130 -1.33 19.24 -22.58
CA SER A 130 0.08 19.44 -22.81
C SER A 130 0.36 20.48 -23.88
N LEU A 131 1.49 21.14 -23.75
CA LEU A 131 2.05 22.04 -24.75
C LEU A 131 3.08 21.26 -25.55
N LEU A 132 2.89 21.24 -26.87
CA LEU A 132 3.82 20.68 -27.85
C LEU A 132 4.57 21.82 -28.50
N SER A 133 5.89 21.73 -28.55
CA SER A 133 6.74 22.53 -29.42
C SER A 133 7.40 21.62 -30.43
N PHE A 134 7.40 22.01 -31.70
CA PHE A 134 7.98 21.22 -32.77
C PHE A 134 8.80 22.05 -33.75
N THR A 135 9.76 21.40 -34.40
CA THR A 135 10.51 21.95 -35.54
C THR A 135 10.50 20.91 -36.65
N THR A 136 9.92 21.27 -37.78
CA THR A 136 9.71 20.40 -38.93
C THR A 136 10.83 20.58 -39.94
N PHE A 137 11.42 19.48 -40.38
CA PHE A 137 12.49 19.42 -41.36
C PHE A 137 12.04 18.59 -42.57
N GLY A 138 12.45 19.03 -43.76
CA GLY A 138 12.31 18.32 -45.02
C GLY A 138 13.63 17.74 -45.52
N ASP A 139 13.51 16.67 -46.30
CA ASP A 139 14.62 16.09 -47.04
C ASP A 139 14.41 16.42 -48.53
N LEU A 140 14.90 17.63 -48.88
CA LEU A 140 14.80 18.29 -50.18
C LEU A 140 16.13 18.38 -50.93
N GLN A 141 17.26 18.11 -50.27
CA GLN A 141 18.61 18.22 -50.85
C GLN A 141 19.41 16.97 -50.52
N ASP A 142 20.31 16.56 -51.42
CA ASP A 142 21.29 15.53 -51.12
C ASP A 142 22.43 16.06 -50.22
N ALA A 143 23.23 15.16 -49.65
CA ALA A 143 24.43 15.48 -48.87
C ALA A 143 25.47 16.40 -49.56
N ASN A 144 25.33 16.71 -50.86
CA ASN A 144 26.17 17.65 -51.60
C ASN A 144 25.46 18.99 -51.88
N GLY A 145 24.26 19.21 -51.33
CA GLY A 145 23.44 20.42 -51.52
C GLY A 145 22.64 20.45 -52.82
N LYS A 146 22.42 19.30 -53.48
CA LYS A 146 21.67 19.21 -54.74
C LYS A 146 20.20 18.95 -54.48
N THR A 147 19.33 19.84 -54.98
CA THR A 147 17.88 19.76 -54.79
C THR A 147 17.24 18.56 -55.49
N TYR A 148 16.35 17.86 -54.79
CA TYR A 148 15.52 16.80 -55.31
C TYR A 148 14.31 17.36 -56.07
N TYR A 149 14.12 16.92 -57.31
CA TYR A 149 12.97 17.24 -58.14
C TYR A 149 12.13 15.99 -58.38
N TYR A 150 10.87 16.01 -57.96
CA TYR A 150 9.96 14.89 -58.16
C TYR A 150 9.19 15.06 -59.47
N TRP A 151 9.35 14.10 -60.38
CA TRP A 151 8.73 14.17 -61.71
C TRP A 151 7.36 13.48 -61.70
N GLN A 152 6.34 14.21 -62.13
CA GLN A 152 4.94 13.82 -62.09
C GLN A 152 4.33 13.59 -63.48
N SER A 153 5.02 13.97 -64.57
CA SER A 153 4.48 13.84 -65.93
C SER A 153 4.30 12.37 -66.33
N ASN A 154 3.28 12.12 -67.15
CA ASN A 154 2.93 10.79 -67.65
C ASN A 154 4.02 10.28 -68.61
N GLY A 155 4.67 9.17 -68.26
CA GLY A 155 5.73 8.55 -69.08
C GLY A 155 6.53 7.48 -68.32
N PRO A 156 7.56 6.87 -68.93
CA PRO A 156 8.40 5.86 -68.28
C PRO A 156 9.23 6.41 -67.09
N TYR A 157 9.27 7.74 -66.94
CA TYR A 157 10.06 8.47 -65.95
C TYR A 157 9.26 8.95 -64.72
N GLN A 158 7.96 8.62 -64.66
CA GLN A 158 7.03 9.07 -63.62
C GLN A 158 7.34 8.49 -62.22
N GLY A 159 7.14 9.30 -61.17
CA GLY A 159 7.20 8.84 -59.77
C GLY A 159 8.61 8.62 -59.23
N GLN A 160 9.61 9.21 -59.89
CA GLN A 160 11.02 9.14 -59.51
C GLN A 160 11.56 10.54 -59.13
N ILE A 161 12.65 10.54 -58.37
CA ILE A 161 13.35 11.74 -57.93
C ILE A 161 14.54 11.95 -58.84
N TYR A 162 14.68 13.16 -59.35
CA TYR A 162 15.75 13.56 -60.24
C TYR A 162 16.50 14.76 -59.68
N ASP A 163 17.65 15.01 -60.27
CA ASP A 163 18.58 16.07 -59.92
C ASP A 163 18.38 17.38 -60.72
N LEU A 164 17.42 17.37 -61.65
CA LEU A 164 17.02 18.48 -62.49
C LEU A 164 15.48 18.63 -62.51
N PRO A 165 14.95 19.86 -62.66
CA PRO A 165 13.52 20.09 -62.72
C PRO A 165 12.88 19.50 -63.98
N GLU A 166 11.63 19.07 -63.87
CA GLU A 166 10.84 18.54 -64.99
C GLU A 166 10.32 19.65 -65.93
N PHE A 167 10.07 20.83 -65.36
CA PHE A 167 9.49 21.99 -66.04
C PHE A 167 10.38 23.22 -65.85
N ASP A 168 10.32 24.16 -66.80
CA ASP A 168 10.92 25.49 -66.64
C ASP A 168 10.10 26.37 -65.69
N GLU A 169 10.60 27.57 -65.39
CA GLU A 169 9.92 28.57 -64.54
C GLU A 169 8.53 28.99 -65.08
N ASN A 170 8.25 28.73 -66.36
CA ASN A 170 6.98 29.04 -67.03
C ASN A 170 6.06 27.81 -67.16
N GLY A 171 6.44 26.66 -66.58
CA GLY A 171 5.66 25.41 -66.61
C GLY A 171 5.77 24.61 -67.91
N ASN A 172 6.71 24.92 -68.80
CA ASN A 172 6.94 24.13 -70.01
C ASN A 172 7.82 22.91 -69.71
N TYR A 173 7.45 21.77 -70.30
CA TYR A 173 8.17 20.51 -70.11
C TYR A 173 9.58 20.52 -70.71
N LEU A 174 10.60 20.25 -69.90
CA LEU A 174 12.01 20.29 -70.27
C LEU A 174 12.49 18.93 -70.81
N LYS A 175 12.17 18.62 -72.08
CA LYS A 175 12.56 17.35 -72.74
C LYS A 175 14.07 17.07 -72.71
N GLU A 176 14.90 18.11 -72.73
CA GLU A 176 16.36 17.95 -72.66
C GLU A 176 16.81 17.32 -71.34
N ASN A 177 16.07 17.58 -70.25
CA ASN A 177 16.38 17.05 -68.93
C ASN A 177 16.13 15.54 -68.85
N GLU A 178 15.23 14.94 -69.64
CA GLU A 178 15.00 13.48 -69.67
C GLU A 178 16.28 12.68 -69.95
N THR A 179 17.20 13.24 -70.73
CA THR A 179 18.44 12.57 -71.14
C THR A 179 19.66 12.92 -70.29
N LYS A 180 19.59 14.04 -69.55
CA LYS A 180 20.70 14.57 -68.74
C LYS A 180 20.51 14.36 -67.25
N SER A 181 19.26 14.18 -66.80
CA SER A 181 18.94 13.97 -65.40
C SER A 181 19.36 12.59 -64.92
N THR A 182 19.80 12.51 -63.68
CA THR A 182 20.11 11.26 -63.01
C THR A 182 19.06 10.96 -61.95
N ILE A 183 18.68 9.68 -61.85
CA ILE A 183 17.73 9.23 -60.83
C ILE A 183 18.46 9.25 -59.48
N LEU A 184 17.94 10.03 -58.56
CA LEU A 184 18.44 10.12 -57.20
C LEU A 184 17.62 9.26 -56.25
N ARG A 185 18.25 8.84 -55.15
CA ARG A 185 17.58 8.25 -53.99
C ARG A 185 17.80 9.17 -52.81
N ARG A 186 16.74 9.43 -52.04
CA ARG A 186 16.82 10.16 -50.78
C ARG A 186 17.77 9.45 -49.84
N ASP A 187 18.63 10.23 -49.21
CA ASP A 187 19.49 9.82 -48.10
C ASP A 187 18.74 9.88 -46.75
N TYR A 188 17.54 10.48 -46.72
CA TYR A 188 16.73 10.67 -45.53
C TYR A 188 17.43 11.50 -44.45
N GLU A 189 18.36 12.37 -44.88
CA GLU A 189 18.96 13.39 -44.02
C GLU A 189 18.11 14.67 -44.09
N TYR A 190 17.35 14.91 -43.02
CA TYR A 190 16.42 16.03 -42.94
C TYR A 190 17.12 17.34 -42.57
N GLU A 191 17.80 17.94 -43.54
CA GLU A 191 18.65 19.13 -43.35
C GLU A 191 17.89 20.46 -43.47
N THR A 192 16.80 20.51 -44.25
CA THR A 192 16.09 21.76 -44.56
C THR A 192 15.03 22.04 -43.50
N GLU A 193 15.21 23.11 -42.70
CA GLU A 193 14.20 23.55 -41.74
C GLU A 193 13.02 24.24 -42.45
N TYR A 194 11.79 23.78 -42.21
CA TYR A 194 10.58 24.40 -42.76
C TYR A 194 9.93 25.37 -41.79
N ILE A 195 9.45 24.85 -40.64
CA ILE A 195 8.60 25.59 -39.70
C ILE A 195 8.98 25.24 -38.26
N LYS A 196 8.92 26.25 -37.40
CA LYS A 196 8.90 26.12 -35.95
C LYS A 196 7.50 26.47 -35.45
N GLY A 197 6.87 25.54 -34.75
CA GLY A 197 5.51 25.68 -34.30
C GLY A 197 5.32 25.27 -32.84
N SER A 198 4.14 25.61 -32.32
CA SER A 198 3.68 25.14 -31.02
C SER A 198 2.19 24.90 -31.06
N GLY A 199 1.71 23.92 -30.29
CA GLY A 199 0.31 23.55 -30.27
C GLY A 199 -0.12 22.99 -28.92
N LEU A 200 -1.43 23.04 -28.67
CA LEU A 200 -2.04 22.37 -27.52
C LEU A 200 -2.36 20.92 -27.90
N VAL A 201 -2.08 19.98 -27.00
CA VAL A 201 -2.28 18.55 -27.21
C VAL A 201 -3.01 17.93 -26.03
N PHE A 202 -4.02 17.13 -26.34
CA PHE A 202 -4.78 16.36 -25.36
C PHE A 202 -4.39 14.88 -25.42
N PRO A 203 -3.47 14.41 -24.54
CA PRO A 203 -3.10 13.01 -24.46
C PRO A 203 -4.21 12.17 -23.80
N LEU A 204 -4.60 11.09 -24.48
CA LEU A 204 -5.45 10.03 -23.94
C LEU A 204 -4.61 8.75 -23.82
N THR A 205 -4.27 8.38 -22.59
CA THR A 205 -3.36 7.28 -22.29
C THR A 205 -4.09 6.10 -21.67
N PHE A 206 -3.76 4.90 -22.12
CA PHE A 206 -4.12 3.64 -21.49
C PHE A 206 -2.85 2.82 -21.25
N GLY A 207 -2.72 2.22 -20.07
CA GLY A 207 -1.51 1.48 -19.71
C GLY A 207 -1.73 0.36 -18.71
N LEU A 208 -0.69 -0.46 -18.61
CA LEU A 208 -0.56 -1.56 -17.67
C LEU A 208 0.64 -1.27 -16.76
N LYS A 209 0.44 -1.48 -15.47
CA LYS A 209 1.45 -1.29 -14.43
C LYS A 209 1.85 -2.65 -13.87
N PHE A 210 3.13 -2.93 -13.85
CA PHE A 210 3.74 -4.15 -13.31
C PHE A 210 4.51 -3.80 -12.04
N LYS A 211 4.08 -4.34 -10.90
CA LYS A 211 4.73 -4.09 -9.61
C LYS A 211 5.90 -5.06 -9.45
N MET A 212 7.13 -4.54 -9.41
CA MET A 212 8.34 -5.36 -9.24
C MET A 212 8.77 -5.42 -7.77
N SER A 213 8.62 -4.31 -7.05
CA SER A 213 8.89 -4.19 -5.60
C SER A 213 7.88 -3.23 -4.97
N GLU A 214 8.00 -2.92 -3.68
CA GLU A 214 7.16 -1.94 -3.00
C GLU A 214 7.34 -0.53 -3.59
N PHE A 215 8.57 -0.17 -3.97
CA PHE A 215 8.93 1.15 -4.49
C PHE A 215 9.25 1.17 -5.99
N LEU A 216 9.38 0.02 -6.63
CA LEU A 216 9.78 -0.08 -8.04
C LEU A 216 8.68 -0.73 -8.87
N GLN A 217 8.27 -0.07 -9.94
CA GLN A 217 7.26 -0.55 -10.88
C GLN A 217 7.64 -0.24 -12.32
N ALA A 218 7.30 -1.13 -13.24
CA ALA A 218 7.37 -0.88 -14.67
C ALA A 218 5.98 -0.52 -15.20
N ARG A 219 5.91 0.37 -16.18
CA ARG A 219 4.67 0.76 -16.85
C ARG A 219 4.82 0.60 -18.35
N LEU A 220 3.84 -0.01 -18.98
CA LEU A 220 3.71 -0.10 -20.43
C LEU A 220 2.43 0.62 -20.82
N TYR A 221 2.49 1.60 -21.71
CA TYR A 221 1.33 2.40 -22.06
C TYR A 221 1.32 2.85 -23.51
N ALA A 222 0.11 3.10 -24.01
CA ALA A 222 -0.15 3.70 -25.29
C ALA A 222 -0.96 4.99 -25.08
N THR A 223 -0.56 6.04 -25.78
CA THR A 223 -1.17 7.36 -25.73
C THR A 223 -1.59 7.76 -27.14
N TYR A 224 -2.84 8.17 -27.27
CA TYR A 224 -3.33 8.87 -28.44
C TYR A 224 -3.29 10.37 -28.18
N ASN A 225 -2.47 11.10 -28.93
CA ASN A 225 -2.30 12.53 -28.80
C ASN A 225 -3.15 13.24 -29.86
N LEU A 226 -4.18 13.95 -29.41
CA LEU A 226 -5.00 14.81 -30.25
C LEU A 226 -4.38 16.20 -30.27
N THR A 227 -3.90 16.68 -31.42
CA THR A 227 -3.29 18.01 -31.53
C THR A 227 -4.32 19.03 -32.02
N LEU A 228 -4.16 20.29 -31.61
CA LEU A 228 -4.96 21.42 -32.12
C LEU A 228 -4.19 22.23 -33.18
N THR A 229 -3.33 21.55 -33.94
CA THR A 229 -2.49 22.14 -34.98
C THR A 229 -2.42 21.17 -36.16
N ASP A 230 -2.28 21.75 -37.34
CA ASP A 230 -2.21 21.12 -38.66
C ASP A 230 -0.85 21.40 -39.35
N GLU A 231 0.12 21.87 -38.56
CA GLU A 231 1.42 22.34 -39.07
C GLU A 231 2.56 21.36 -38.75
N ILE A 232 2.27 20.23 -38.09
CA ILE A 232 3.32 19.33 -37.59
C ILE A 232 4.08 18.71 -38.75
N ASP A 233 3.40 18.44 -39.86
CA ASP A 233 3.94 17.85 -41.07
C ASP A 233 4.22 18.86 -42.20
N ASN A 234 4.01 20.16 -41.92
CA ASN A 234 4.14 21.28 -42.88
C ASN A 234 3.19 21.18 -44.09
N TYR A 235 2.08 20.43 -43.98
CA TYR A 235 1.12 20.25 -45.05
C TYR A 235 -0.32 20.51 -44.57
N ILE A 236 -0.80 21.73 -44.78
CA ILE A 236 -2.15 22.13 -44.39
C ILE A 236 -3.13 21.69 -45.48
N ALA A 237 -3.87 20.60 -45.27
CA ALA A 237 -4.79 20.07 -46.29
C ALA A 237 -6.13 19.59 -45.73
N ASN A 238 -7.13 20.47 -45.85
CA ASN A 238 -8.46 20.35 -45.22
C ASN A 238 -8.40 20.62 -43.72
N SER A 239 -9.45 21.20 -43.15
CA SER A 239 -9.50 21.76 -41.79
C SER A 239 -9.42 20.72 -40.64
N ASN A 240 -8.80 19.57 -40.85
CA ASN A 240 -8.56 18.60 -39.81
C ASN A 240 -7.30 18.99 -39.02
N ASN A 241 -7.18 18.51 -37.80
CA ASN A 241 -5.95 18.68 -37.04
C ASN A 241 -5.18 17.36 -37.06
N ASP A 242 -3.86 17.47 -36.95
CA ASP A 242 -2.99 16.32 -36.83
C ASP A 242 -3.25 15.49 -35.56
N SER A 243 -2.77 14.26 -35.57
CA SER A 243 -2.72 13.41 -34.40
C SER A 243 -1.52 12.48 -34.45
N TYR A 244 -1.15 11.91 -33.32
CA TYR A 244 -0.11 10.89 -33.32
C TYR A 244 -0.30 9.88 -32.19
N TYR A 245 0.15 8.66 -32.46
CA TYR A 245 0.22 7.60 -31.48
C TYR A 245 1.59 7.60 -30.82
N TYR A 246 1.60 7.26 -29.53
CA TYR A 246 2.80 7.10 -28.74
C TYR A 246 2.69 5.83 -27.91
N ALA A 247 3.66 4.93 -28.02
CA ALA A 247 3.71 3.71 -27.21
C ALA A 247 5.03 3.69 -26.44
N ALA A 248 4.98 3.46 -25.14
CA ALA A 248 6.17 3.58 -24.31
C ALA A 248 6.21 2.62 -23.13
N MET A 249 7.43 2.34 -22.70
CA MET A 249 7.72 1.65 -21.45
C MET A 249 8.49 2.60 -20.53
N SER A 250 8.11 2.65 -19.25
CA SER A 250 8.82 3.43 -18.24
C SER A 250 9.09 2.64 -16.98
N LEU A 251 10.26 2.87 -16.40
CA LEU A 251 10.61 2.43 -15.06
C LEU A 251 10.25 3.56 -14.09
N ASN A 252 9.51 3.24 -13.04
CA ASN A 252 8.98 4.21 -12.11
C ASN A 252 9.41 3.83 -10.69
N TYR A 253 10.05 4.77 -10.01
CA TYR A 253 10.50 4.63 -8.63
C TYR A 253 9.73 5.58 -7.73
N THR A 254 9.14 5.02 -6.68
CA THR A 254 8.26 5.71 -5.75
C THR A 254 9.05 6.08 -4.50
N VAL A 255 9.30 7.37 -4.29
CA VAL A 255 10.10 7.88 -3.16
C VAL A 255 9.17 8.27 -2.01
N GLY A 256 9.39 7.68 -0.82
CA GLY A 256 8.70 8.06 0.43
C GLY A 256 8.93 7.07 1.57
N LYS A 257 8.45 7.40 2.78
CA LYS A 257 8.59 6.57 3.99
C LYS A 257 7.35 5.68 4.18
N LYS A 258 7.57 4.37 4.40
CA LYS A 258 6.52 3.38 4.70
C LYS A 258 5.65 3.91 5.84
N TYR A 259 4.33 3.95 5.64
CA TYR A 259 3.40 4.25 6.71
C TYR A 259 3.43 3.09 7.69
N VAL A 260 3.97 3.33 8.88
CA VAL A 260 3.88 2.43 10.02
C VAL A 260 2.61 2.82 10.78
N SER A 261 1.71 1.87 10.98
CA SER A 261 0.48 2.16 11.72
C SER A 261 0.80 2.52 13.18
N PRO A 262 -0.01 3.35 13.86
CA PRO A 262 0.23 3.65 15.28
C PRO A 262 0.30 2.38 16.16
N ALA A 263 -0.41 1.31 15.80
CA ALA A 263 -0.35 0.02 16.50
C ALA A 263 0.97 -0.73 16.28
N GLU A 264 1.62 -0.53 15.13
CA GLU A 264 2.90 -1.15 14.78
C GLU A 264 4.09 -0.34 15.33
N GLN A 265 3.91 0.97 15.54
CA GLN A 265 4.87 1.83 16.25
C GLN A 265 5.03 1.47 17.73
N VAL A 266 4.01 0.86 18.36
CA VAL A 266 4.06 0.43 19.78
C VAL A 266 5.10 -0.67 20.02
N TYR A 267 5.51 -1.39 18.98
CA TYR A 267 6.47 -2.49 19.08
C TYR A 267 7.83 -2.16 18.44
N GLU A 268 8.05 -0.90 18.04
CA GLU A 268 9.28 -0.48 17.34
C GLU A 268 10.51 -0.51 18.27
N ASP A 269 10.29 -0.41 19.59
CA ASP A 269 11.28 -0.50 20.65
C ASP A 269 11.50 -1.92 21.19
N ILE A 270 10.64 -2.89 20.80
CA ILE A 270 10.78 -4.28 21.25
C ILE A 270 11.71 -5.02 20.29
N ASP A 271 12.88 -5.41 20.80
CA ASP A 271 13.76 -6.34 20.10
C ASP A 271 13.22 -7.77 20.25
N PHE A 272 12.33 -8.17 19.35
CA PHE A 272 11.86 -9.56 19.30
C PHE A 272 13.02 -10.55 19.15
N THR A 273 14.15 -10.15 18.53
CA THR A 273 15.28 -11.07 18.34
C THR A 273 16.05 -11.36 19.62
N SER A 274 15.97 -10.49 20.63
CA SER A 274 16.55 -10.78 21.94
C SER A 274 15.67 -11.77 22.71
N ILE A 275 14.35 -11.58 22.69
CA ILE A 275 13.38 -12.44 23.38
C ILE A 275 13.46 -13.89 22.87
N PHE A 276 13.55 -14.08 21.54
CA PHE A 276 13.66 -15.43 20.95
C PHE A 276 15.02 -16.11 21.18
N LYS A 277 15.99 -15.45 21.84
CA LYS A 277 17.32 -16.00 22.15
C LYS A 277 17.56 -16.16 23.65
N GLU A 278 16.56 -15.89 24.47
CA GLU A 278 16.64 -16.10 25.91
C GLU A 278 16.44 -17.59 26.25
N ASP A 279 17.13 -18.00 27.30
CA ASP A 279 17.10 -19.31 27.97
C ASP A 279 17.17 -18.96 29.46
N VAL A 280 16.00 -18.85 30.09
CA VAL A 280 15.84 -18.30 31.44
C VAL A 280 16.32 -19.27 32.52
N ASP A 281 16.11 -20.57 32.34
CA ASP A 281 16.51 -21.59 33.31
C ASP A 281 17.93 -22.15 33.06
N GLY A 282 18.49 -21.87 31.88
CA GLY A 282 19.87 -22.16 31.52
C GLY A 282 20.11 -23.66 31.29
N ASP A 283 19.08 -24.39 30.88
CA ASP A 283 19.14 -25.82 30.58
C ASP A 283 19.72 -26.13 29.19
N GLY A 284 19.83 -25.11 28.33
CA GLY A 284 20.39 -25.19 26.99
C GLY A 284 19.35 -25.24 25.87
N VAL A 285 18.06 -25.14 26.18
CA VAL A 285 16.96 -24.97 25.23
C VAL A 285 16.44 -23.53 25.35
N LEU A 286 16.16 -22.90 24.20
CA LEU A 286 15.64 -21.52 24.20
C LEU A 286 14.19 -21.51 24.70
N ASP A 287 13.80 -20.47 25.44
CA ASP A 287 12.44 -20.35 26.04
C ASP A 287 11.30 -20.52 25.01
N ALA A 288 11.56 -20.16 23.75
CA ALA A 288 10.59 -20.29 22.66
C ALA A 288 10.33 -21.75 22.24
N ASP A 289 11.29 -22.63 22.48
CA ASP A 289 11.27 -24.06 22.16
C ASP A 289 11.22 -24.94 23.42
N ASP A 290 11.37 -24.36 24.61
CA ASP A 290 11.36 -25.03 25.90
C ASP A 290 9.92 -25.27 26.41
N LEU A 291 9.60 -26.54 26.65
CA LEU A 291 8.32 -26.97 27.19
C LEU A 291 8.32 -26.95 28.73
N CYS A 292 9.49 -26.97 29.35
CA CYS A 292 9.72 -27.14 30.78
C CYS A 292 10.52 -25.97 31.36
N SER A 293 9.90 -24.77 31.37
CA SER A 293 10.43 -23.45 31.78
C SER A 293 11.11 -23.28 33.16
N HIS A 294 11.34 -24.35 33.92
CA HIS A 294 11.95 -24.33 35.25
C HIS A 294 12.90 -25.51 35.48
N THR A 295 13.59 -25.96 34.44
CA THR A 295 14.49 -27.10 34.53
C THR A 295 15.78 -26.74 35.28
N PRO A 296 16.17 -27.49 36.33
CA PRO A 296 17.39 -27.18 37.06
C PRO A 296 18.63 -27.36 36.19
N LYS A 297 19.50 -26.35 36.19
CA LYS A 297 20.77 -26.38 35.46
C LYS A 297 21.63 -27.62 35.76
N GLY A 298 22.03 -28.32 34.71
CA GLY A 298 22.90 -29.50 34.78
C GLY A 298 22.16 -30.84 34.91
N VAL A 299 20.83 -30.83 34.95
CA VAL A 299 20.00 -32.04 34.79
C VAL A 299 20.07 -32.48 33.31
N GLN A 300 20.01 -33.79 33.07
CA GLN A 300 19.89 -34.30 31.72
C GLN A 300 18.47 -34.06 31.21
N ILE A 301 18.38 -33.33 30.09
CA ILE A 301 17.13 -32.95 29.44
C ILE A 301 16.96 -33.68 28.11
N ASP A 302 15.73 -33.72 27.64
CA ASP A 302 15.40 -34.10 26.28
C ASP A 302 15.53 -32.90 25.32
N LYS A 303 15.10 -33.09 24.07
CA LYS A 303 15.16 -32.06 23.02
C LYS A 303 14.15 -30.91 23.22
N PHE A 304 13.28 -30.99 24.22
CA PHE A 304 12.23 -30.02 24.52
C PHE A 304 12.48 -29.29 25.84
N GLY A 305 13.67 -29.43 26.45
CA GLY A 305 14.00 -28.80 27.74
C GLY A 305 13.46 -29.56 28.95
N CYS A 306 12.81 -30.71 28.75
CA CYS A 306 12.21 -31.46 29.86
C CYS A 306 13.20 -32.46 30.46
N PRO A 307 13.28 -32.58 31.80
CA PRO A 307 14.09 -33.58 32.46
C PRO A 307 13.77 -35.01 32.00
N LEU A 308 14.80 -35.85 31.84
CA LEU A 308 14.60 -37.25 31.48
C LEU A 308 13.85 -38.03 32.57
N ASP A 309 12.93 -38.87 32.13
CA ASP A 309 12.14 -39.84 32.90
C ASP A 309 12.24 -41.19 32.16
N ASP A 310 13.07 -42.09 32.68
CA ASP A 310 13.46 -43.34 32.00
C ASP A 310 12.38 -44.44 32.15
N ASP A 311 11.61 -44.44 33.24
CA ASP A 311 10.58 -45.45 33.51
C ASP A 311 9.15 -44.96 33.21
N GLY A 312 8.99 -43.66 32.97
CA GLY A 312 7.76 -43.05 32.48
C GLY A 312 6.69 -42.92 33.56
N ASP A 313 7.07 -42.89 34.84
CA ASP A 313 6.13 -42.74 35.95
C ASP A 313 5.69 -41.27 36.20
N GLY A 314 6.31 -40.31 35.50
CA GLY A 314 6.04 -38.88 35.57
C GLY A 314 6.92 -38.13 36.57
N VAL A 315 7.88 -38.79 37.22
CA VAL A 315 8.87 -38.17 38.09
C VAL A 315 10.25 -38.23 37.41
N PRO A 316 10.89 -37.08 37.17
CA PRO A 316 12.21 -37.06 36.56
C PRO A 316 13.25 -37.89 37.31
N ASN A 317 14.18 -38.50 36.58
CA ASN A 317 15.23 -39.39 37.10
C ASN A 317 16.06 -38.77 38.26
N TYR A 318 16.19 -37.44 38.32
CA TYR A 318 16.94 -36.74 39.37
C TYR A 318 16.15 -36.56 40.69
N LEU A 319 14.82 -36.69 40.65
CA LEU A 319 13.92 -36.64 41.81
C LEU A 319 13.37 -38.02 42.19
N ASP A 320 13.43 -38.96 41.26
CA ASP A 320 12.94 -40.30 41.43
C ASP A 320 13.84 -41.12 42.39
N LYS A 321 13.20 -41.75 43.38
CA LYS A 321 13.83 -42.62 44.37
C LYS A 321 13.71 -44.11 44.00
N GLU A 322 12.87 -44.46 43.04
CA GLU A 322 12.58 -45.82 42.59
C GLU A 322 12.77 -45.93 41.06
N ALA A 323 14.02 -46.03 40.63
CA ALA A 323 14.42 -46.02 39.21
C ALA A 323 13.83 -47.11 38.27
N ASN A 324 12.93 -47.98 38.75
CA ASN A 324 12.26 -48.99 37.94
C ASN A 324 10.83 -49.22 38.45
N THR A 325 10.00 -48.19 38.36
CA THR A 325 8.58 -48.29 38.68
C THR A 325 7.87 -49.24 37.70
N VAL A 326 6.92 -50.03 38.21
CA VAL A 326 6.09 -50.91 37.37
C VAL A 326 5.19 -50.03 36.48
N SER A 327 5.17 -50.32 35.17
CA SER A 327 4.32 -49.60 34.21
C SER A 327 2.86 -49.49 34.69
N ASN A 328 2.32 -48.27 34.75
CA ASN A 328 1.00 -47.88 35.30
C ASN A 328 0.85 -47.92 36.84
N ALA A 329 1.92 -48.05 37.61
CA ALA A 329 1.85 -47.88 39.05
C ALA A 329 1.62 -46.39 39.40
N VAL A 330 0.86 -46.13 40.46
CA VAL A 330 0.64 -44.76 40.96
C VAL A 330 1.80 -44.43 41.89
N VAL A 331 2.60 -43.43 41.53
CA VAL A 331 3.73 -42.98 42.34
C VAL A 331 3.42 -41.70 43.11
N ASN A 332 4.20 -41.43 44.14
CA ASN A 332 4.18 -40.14 44.83
C ASN A 332 5.15 -39.13 44.17
N ARG A 333 5.24 -37.92 44.72
CA ARG A 333 6.14 -36.85 44.23
C ARG A 333 7.64 -37.17 44.23
N TYR A 334 8.03 -38.33 44.74
CA TYR A 334 9.41 -38.81 44.81
C TYR A 334 9.60 -40.10 43.99
N GLY A 335 8.65 -40.46 43.13
CA GLY A 335 8.70 -41.66 42.26
C GLY A 335 8.47 -42.99 43.01
N VAL A 336 8.16 -42.96 44.31
CA VAL A 336 7.93 -44.21 45.06
C VAL A 336 6.50 -44.70 44.83
N THR A 337 6.39 -45.97 44.45
CA THR A 337 5.13 -46.68 44.22
C THR A 337 4.23 -46.66 45.46
N LEU A 338 2.98 -46.24 45.28
CA LEU A 338 1.96 -46.23 46.34
C LEU A 338 1.23 -47.57 46.41
N THR A 339 1.06 -48.09 47.62
CA THR A 339 0.20 -49.25 47.85
C THR A 339 -1.28 -48.84 47.92
N ASP A 340 -2.19 -49.81 47.79
CA ASP A 340 -3.64 -49.56 47.96
C ASP A 340 -3.96 -48.92 49.32
N GLU A 341 -3.20 -49.26 50.37
CA GLU A 341 -3.34 -48.67 51.70
C GLU A 341 -2.92 -47.19 51.72
N ASP A 342 -1.83 -46.84 51.03
CA ASP A 342 -1.35 -45.47 50.93
C ASP A 342 -2.32 -44.60 50.11
N ILE A 343 -2.86 -45.14 49.02
CA ILE A 343 -3.88 -44.47 48.20
C ILE A 343 -5.14 -44.21 49.04
N ALA A 344 -5.56 -45.18 49.87
CA ALA A 344 -6.71 -45.01 50.76
C ALA A 344 -6.47 -43.89 51.79
N LYS A 345 -5.29 -43.84 52.41
CA LYS A 345 -4.91 -42.77 53.35
C LYS A 345 -4.91 -41.39 52.69
N LEU A 346 -4.37 -41.27 51.48
CA LEU A 346 -4.36 -40.02 50.72
C LEU A 346 -5.76 -39.53 50.37
N ARG A 347 -6.67 -40.44 49.98
CA ARG A 347 -8.08 -40.09 49.73
C ARG A 347 -8.77 -39.59 50.98
N MET A 348 -8.58 -40.26 52.12
CA MET A 348 -9.15 -39.83 53.41
C MET A 348 -8.66 -38.44 53.81
N MET A 349 -7.35 -38.17 53.68
CA MET A 349 -6.80 -36.84 53.97
C MET A 349 -7.34 -35.76 53.02
N ARG A 350 -7.45 -36.06 51.73
CA ARG A 350 -8.00 -35.11 50.76
C ARG A 350 -9.44 -34.75 51.10
N ASP A 351 -10.25 -35.74 51.41
CA ASP A 351 -11.67 -35.54 51.71
C ASP A 351 -11.84 -34.78 53.04
N SER A 352 -10.98 -35.00 54.04
CA SER A 352 -10.98 -34.21 55.28
C SER A 352 -10.54 -32.75 55.06
N VAL A 353 -9.49 -32.52 54.27
CA VAL A 353 -9.01 -31.15 53.95
C VAL A 353 -10.04 -30.39 53.11
N PHE A 354 -10.70 -31.08 52.18
CA PHE A 354 -11.78 -30.49 51.39
C PHE A 354 -12.96 -30.11 52.29
N ALA A 355 -13.37 -31.01 53.19
CA ALA A 355 -14.42 -30.71 54.17
C ALA A 355 -14.06 -29.49 55.04
N GLU A 356 -12.82 -29.37 55.50
CA GLU A 356 -12.34 -28.22 56.28
C GLU A 356 -12.33 -26.91 55.48
N ARG A 357 -11.90 -26.94 54.21
CA ARG A 357 -11.93 -25.74 53.34
C ARG A 357 -13.35 -25.30 53.05
N VAL A 358 -14.23 -26.26 52.75
CA VAL A 358 -15.65 -26.01 52.51
C VAL A 358 -16.29 -25.40 53.76
N SER A 359 -16.05 -25.97 54.95
CA SER A 359 -16.61 -25.40 56.18
C SER A 359 -16.14 -23.96 56.42
N LYS A 360 -14.85 -23.68 56.24
CA LYS A 360 -14.30 -22.31 56.39
C LYS A 360 -14.82 -21.32 55.34
N PHE A 361 -15.15 -21.77 54.13
CA PHE A 361 -15.60 -20.89 53.05
C PHE A 361 -17.10 -20.58 53.12
N TYR A 362 -17.91 -21.49 53.68
CA TYR A 362 -19.36 -21.32 53.87
C TYR A 362 -19.76 -20.71 55.21
N GLU A 363 -18.81 -20.46 56.12
CA GLU A 363 -19.00 -19.53 57.23
C GLU A 363 -19.15 -18.10 56.66
N ALA A 364 -20.33 -17.79 56.13
CA ALA A 364 -20.72 -16.41 55.90
C ALA A 364 -20.64 -15.69 57.26
N PRO A 365 -20.10 -14.45 57.33
CA PRO A 365 -20.16 -13.68 58.56
C PRO A 365 -21.63 -13.56 58.93
N THR A 366 -22.01 -14.16 60.06
CA THR A 366 -23.37 -14.06 60.59
C THR A 366 -23.65 -12.58 60.90
N PRO A 367 -24.93 -12.13 60.91
CA PRO A 367 -25.27 -10.77 61.36
C PRO A 367 -24.70 -10.44 62.74
N GLU A 368 -24.49 -11.46 63.58
CA GLU A 368 -23.81 -11.35 64.87
C GLU A 368 -22.32 -10.99 64.71
N THR A 369 -21.59 -11.65 63.81
CA THR A 369 -20.18 -11.32 63.53
C THR A 369 -20.00 -9.93 62.90
N LEU A 370 -20.95 -9.49 62.06
CA LEU A 370 -20.95 -8.13 61.50
C LEU A 370 -21.22 -7.08 62.58
N GLY A 371 -22.17 -7.36 63.49
CA GLY A 371 -22.42 -6.50 64.66
C GLY A 371 -21.23 -6.45 65.61
N GLU A 372 -20.50 -7.55 65.80
CA GLU A 372 -19.25 -7.56 66.57
C GLU A 372 -18.18 -6.67 65.92
N ILE A 373 -18.03 -6.70 64.60
CA ILE A 373 -17.11 -5.83 63.86
C ILE A 373 -17.51 -4.36 64.02
N ASP A 374 -18.80 -4.02 63.88
CA ASP A 374 -19.29 -2.65 64.09
C ASP A 374 -18.99 -2.17 65.53
N THR A 375 -19.17 -3.03 66.54
CA THR A 375 -18.81 -2.68 67.93
C THR A 375 -17.31 -2.51 68.14
N GLN A 376 -16.47 -3.27 67.43
CA GLN A 376 -15.01 -3.11 67.47
C GLN A 376 -14.54 -1.83 66.79
N VAL A 377 -15.14 -1.46 65.66
CA VAL A 377 -14.91 -0.17 64.97
C VAL A 377 -15.28 0.99 65.91
N ALA A 378 -16.46 0.94 66.53
CA ALA A 378 -16.89 1.95 67.50
C ALA A 378 -15.98 2.03 68.74
N GLN A 379 -15.44 0.91 69.22
CA GLN A 379 -14.49 0.90 70.35
C GLN A 379 -13.12 1.46 69.99
N LYS A 380 -12.60 1.13 68.79
CA LYS A 380 -11.31 1.64 68.31
C LYS A 380 -11.36 3.15 68.11
N GLN A 381 -12.41 3.69 67.51
CA GLN A 381 -12.56 5.14 67.34
C GLN A 381 -12.70 5.91 68.66
N ASN A 382 -13.21 5.28 69.72
CA ASN A 382 -13.22 5.89 71.06
C ASN A 382 -11.84 5.84 71.75
N GLN A 383 -10.93 4.94 71.36
CA GLN A 383 -9.59 4.82 71.93
C GLN A 383 -8.53 5.63 71.17
N SER A 384 -8.67 5.77 69.85
CA SER A 384 -7.84 6.65 69.04
C SER A 384 -8.52 8.02 68.91
N ASN A 385 -7.93 9.09 69.45
CA ASN A 385 -8.31 10.49 69.14
C ASN A 385 -8.04 10.88 67.66
N LEU A 386 -8.23 9.94 66.73
CA LEU A 386 -8.14 10.10 65.29
C LEU A 386 -9.54 9.95 64.73
N THR A 387 -10.20 11.07 64.48
CA THR A 387 -11.34 11.11 63.58
C THR A 387 -10.80 10.94 62.17
N SER A 388 -10.70 9.69 61.69
CA SER A 388 -10.42 9.39 60.29
C SER A 388 -11.60 9.91 59.47
N ALA A 389 -11.56 11.17 59.06
CA ALA A 389 -12.67 11.79 58.34
C ALA A 389 -12.94 11.01 57.04
N ILE A 390 -14.18 10.55 56.86
CA ILE A 390 -14.58 9.80 55.66
C ILE A 390 -14.13 10.59 54.42
N PRO A 391 -13.34 9.98 53.52
CA PRO A 391 -12.97 10.58 52.26
C PRO A 391 -14.21 11.05 51.49
N LYS A 392 -14.16 12.24 50.87
CA LYS A 392 -15.30 12.82 50.13
C LYS A 392 -15.93 11.86 49.10
N LYS A 393 -15.14 10.93 48.57
CA LYS A 393 -15.59 9.91 47.61
C LYS A 393 -16.56 8.88 48.21
N PHE A 394 -16.62 8.71 49.53
CA PHE A 394 -17.47 7.74 50.23
C PHE A 394 -18.62 8.38 51.01
N HIS A 395 -18.82 9.70 50.91
CA HIS A 395 -19.92 10.40 51.61
C HIS A 395 -21.31 9.93 51.15
N PHE A 396 -21.43 9.34 49.96
CA PHE A 396 -22.69 8.76 49.50
C PHE A 396 -23.13 7.53 50.30
N ALA A 397 -22.19 6.86 50.99
CA ALA A 397 -22.44 5.65 51.76
C ALA A 397 -22.69 5.92 53.26
N ASP A 398 -22.46 7.15 53.73
CA ASP A 398 -22.78 7.58 55.09
C ASP A 398 -24.21 8.13 55.14
N PHE A 399 -25.18 7.24 55.39
CA PHE A 399 -26.60 7.60 55.34
C PHE A 399 -27.04 8.39 56.57
N ASN A 400 -26.43 8.12 57.73
CA ASN A 400 -26.80 8.73 59.01
C ASN A 400 -25.98 10.01 59.32
N ASN A 401 -24.94 10.30 58.53
CA ASN A 401 -24.00 11.42 58.67
C ASN A 401 -23.25 11.45 60.01
N ASP A 402 -22.98 10.28 60.61
CA ASP A 402 -22.24 10.14 61.86
C ASP A 402 -20.72 10.08 61.65
N GLY A 403 -20.26 10.04 60.39
CA GLY A 403 -18.85 10.01 60.04
C GLY A 403 -18.19 8.64 60.18
N ILE A 404 -18.97 7.56 60.34
CA ILE A 404 -18.54 6.17 60.38
C ILE A 404 -19.41 5.36 59.42
N ILE A 405 -18.80 4.57 58.54
CA ILE A 405 -19.57 3.68 57.67
C ILE A 405 -19.83 2.38 58.45
N GLN A 406 -21.09 1.99 58.67
CA GLN A 406 -21.43 0.73 59.35
C GLN A 406 -21.72 -0.40 58.34
N SER A 407 -21.67 -1.65 58.80
CA SER A 407 -21.96 -2.82 57.95
C SER A 407 -23.33 -2.75 57.26
N SER A 408 -24.34 -2.19 57.93
CA SER A 408 -25.68 -1.96 57.36
C SER A 408 -25.68 -0.90 56.26
N GLU A 409 -24.83 0.11 56.37
CA GLU A 409 -24.75 1.21 55.40
C GLU A 409 -24.01 0.80 54.13
N ILE A 410 -23.01 -0.08 54.26
CA ILE A 410 -22.36 -0.74 53.12
C ILE A 410 -23.38 -1.55 52.32
N THR A 411 -24.22 -2.31 53.02
CA THR A 411 -25.26 -3.11 52.38
C THR A 411 -26.21 -2.22 51.59
N ASN A 412 -26.69 -1.13 52.19
CA ASN A 412 -27.55 -0.14 51.52
C ASN A 412 -26.85 0.58 50.35
N ALA A 413 -25.55 0.87 50.47
CA ALA A 413 -24.78 1.52 49.42
C ALA A 413 -24.54 0.60 48.22
N ILE A 414 -24.34 -0.71 48.46
CA ILE A 414 -24.22 -1.73 47.42
C ILE A 414 -25.57 -1.90 46.71
N ASP A 415 -26.67 -2.00 47.47
CA ASP A 415 -28.02 -2.13 46.91
C ASP A 415 -28.38 -0.90 46.05
N GLY A 416 -28.14 0.31 46.56
CA GLY A 416 -28.37 1.55 45.79
C GLY A 416 -27.48 1.69 44.55
N PHE A 417 -26.28 1.10 44.54
CA PHE A 417 -25.45 1.01 43.33
C PHE A 417 -26.09 0.08 42.29
N PHE A 418 -26.62 -1.08 42.70
CA PHE A 418 -27.30 -2.00 41.79
C PHE A 418 -28.64 -1.46 41.28
N ASP A 419 -29.33 -0.66 42.09
CA ASP A 419 -30.56 0.04 41.71
C ASP A 419 -30.31 1.30 40.87
N GLY A 420 -29.04 1.71 40.71
CA GLY A 420 -28.62 2.84 39.88
C GLY A 420 -28.87 4.21 40.51
N GLU A 421 -29.03 4.27 41.84
CA GLU A 421 -29.23 5.52 42.60
C GLU A 421 -27.94 6.35 42.70
N PHE A 422 -26.78 5.70 42.60
CA PHE A 422 -25.45 6.33 42.71
C PHE A 422 -24.65 6.22 41.40
N ASP A 423 -24.12 7.35 40.91
CA ASP A 423 -23.19 7.39 39.79
C ASP A 423 -21.74 7.15 40.26
N VAL A 424 -21.47 5.93 40.71
CA VAL A 424 -20.15 5.49 41.23
C VAL A 424 -19.66 4.25 40.49
N THR A 425 -18.36 3.99 40.53
CA THR A 425 -17.79 2.81 39.85
C THR A 425 -17.68 1.62 40.80
N VAL A 426 -17.59 0.40 40.26
CA VAL A 426 -17.31 -0.82 41.05
C VAL A 426 -16.03 -0.69 41.88
N SER A 427 -15.00 -0.01 41.34
CA SER A 427 -13.76 0.28 42.08
C SER A 427 -14.05 1.12 43.33
N THR A 428 -14.93 2.11 43.22
CA THR A 428 -15.30 2.99 44.33
C THR A 428 -16.02 2.22 45.44
N ILE A 429 -16.86 1.24 45.09
CA ILE A 429 -17.54 0.37 46.06
C ILE A 429 -16.54 -0.56 46.76
N MET A 430 -15.59 -1.15 46.04
CA MET A 430 -14.55 -2.00 46.64
C MET A 430 -13.64 -1.20 47.57
N GLU A 431 -13.20 -0.01 47.15
CA GLU A 431 -12.39 0.88 47.99
C GLU A 431 -13.13 1.37 49.25
N MET A 432 -14.46 1.47 49.18
CA MET A 432 -15.31 1.80 50.34
C MET A 432 -15.38 0.63 51.33
N ILE A 433 -15.50 -0.61 50.84
CA ILE A 433 -15.47 -1.82 51.67
C ILE A 433 -14.09 -1.95 52.34
N ASP A 434 -13.01 -1.67 51.62
CA ASP A 434 -11.66 -1.66 52.21
C ASP A 434 -11.56 -0.59 53.32
N PHE A 435 -12.07 0.62 53.07
CA PHE A 435 -12.12 1.69 54.08
C PHE A 435 -12.91 1.29 55.33
N PHE A 436 -14.01 0.53 55.19
CA PHE A 436 -14.77 0.02 56.34
C PHE A 436 -13.95 -0.84 57.30
N PHE A 437 -13.03 -1.65 56.77
CA PHE A 437 -12.15 -2.47 57.59
C PHE A 437 -10.93 -1.69 58.13
N GLU A 438 -10.61 -0.53 57.54
CA GLU A 438 -9.47 0.33 57.92
C GLU A 438 -9.81 1.43 58.94
N GLN A 439 -11.03 1.96 58.92
CA GLN A 439 -11.51 3.03 59.81
C GLN A 439 -11.55 2.63 61.30
#